data_AF-A0A957KPP7-F1
#
_entry.id   AF-A0A957KPP7-F1
#
_cell.length_a   1.000
_cell.length_b   1.000
_cell.length_c   1.000
_cell.angle_alpha   90.00
_cell.angle_beta   90.00
_cell.angle_gamma   90.00
#
_symmetry.space_group_name_H-M   'P 1'
#
loop_
_entity.id
_entity.type
_entity.pdbx_description
1 polymer ?
#
loop_
_entity_poly.entity_id
_entity_poly.type
_entity_poly.pdbx_seq_one_letter_code
_entity_poly.pdbx_strand_id
1 'polypeptide(L)'
;FVYPDRELVERGGDDFVARLWATRKIGYLLAEIRRSGPEPELVEAVTELSLRYGIVTPYTSYLVLEPNVVAMPAGDAMADRQFFDSARVYERGAQAAQEMAAAPAAGEAAVAASQARSALQEAETVREQAEQMRFVAGRSFAMQSLVQAPDGQVLELWVDQAYTPGMRTTTIEFGSDAYFALLDEPGMAEWLALSPELIVVTGEDEAIRVTVVE
;
A
#
# COMPACT_ATOMS: atom_id res chain seq x y z
N PHE A 1 11.58 2.38 -38.59
CA PHE A 1 12.69 2.59 -37.64
C PHE A 1 12.75 1.37 -36.74
N VAL A 2 13.91 0.73 -36.63
CA VAL A 2 14.18 -0.38 -35.71
C VAL A 2 15.26 0.13 -34.77
N TYR A 3 15.03 0.03 -33.46
CA TYR A 3 16.00 0.43 -32.44
C TYR A 3 16.73 -0.83 -31.96
N PRO A 4 17.95 -1.11 -32.45
CA PRO A 4 18.64 -2.39 -32.21
C PRO A 4 18.97 -2.63 -30.73
N ASP A 5 19.04 -1.57 -29.92
CA ASP A 5 19.37 -1.63 -28.49
C ASP A 5 18.13 -1.46 -27.59
N ARG A 6 16.92 -1.62 -28.13
CA ARG A 6 15.65 -1.47 -27.40
C ARG A 6 14.78 -2.68 -27.65
N GLU A 7 14.76 -3.59 -26.69
CA GLU A 7 13.78 -4.67 -26.64
C GLU A 7 12.55 -4.21 -25.86
N LEU A 8 11.36 -4.56 -26.35
CA LEU A 8 10.13 -4.40 -25.58
C LEU A 8 10.07 -5.55 -24.59
N VAL A 9 9.98 -5.24 -23.30
CA VAL A 9 9.70 -6.26 -22.29
C VAL A 9 8.27 -6.79 -22.48
N GLU A 10 8.11 -8.10 -22.56
CA GLU A 10 6.79 -8.74 -22.77
C GLU A 10 5.86 -8.59 -21.55
N ARG A 11 6.44 -8.41 -20.36
CA ARG A 11 5.75 -8.11 -19.10
C ARG A 11 6.68 -7.34 -18.17
N GLY A 12 6.10 -6.46 -17.35
CA GLY A 12 6.85 -5.61 -16.41
C GLY A 12 7.34 -4.30 -17.03
N GLY A 13 8.01 -3.51 -16.21
CA GLY A 13 8.55 -2.19 -16.51
C GLY A 13 9.19 -1.62 -15.25
N ASP A 14 9.75 -0.43 -15.31
CA ASP A 14 10.28 0.23 -14.12
C ASP A 14 9.11 0.60 -13.18
N ASP A 15 9.09 0.00 -11.99
CA ASP A 15 8.14 0.23 -10.92
C ASP A 15 7.95 1.72 -10.59
N PHE A 16 9.04 2.49 -10.69
CA PHE A 16 8.99 3.93 -10.54
C PHE A 16 8.09 4.59 -11.58
N VAL A 17 8.17 4.17 -12.84
CA VAL A 17 7.37 4.75 -13.94
C VAL A 17 5.90 4.44 -13.74
N ALA A 18 5.56 3.20 -13.34
CA ALA A 18 4.19 2.82 -13.05
C ALA A 18 3.60 3.62 -11.88
N ARG A 19 4.36 3.75 -10.78
CA ARG A 19 3.92 4.52 -9.60
C ARG A 19 3.82 6.03 -9.90
N LEU A 20 4.72 6.57 -10.72
CA LEU A 20 4.67 7.98 -11.15
C LEU A 20 3.45 8.25 -12.03
N TRP A 21 3.15 7.36 -12.98
CA TRP A 21 1.93 7.43 -13.77
C TRP A 21 0.69 7.41 -12.89
N ALA A 22 0.61 6.49 -11.93
CA ALA A 22 -0.52 6.38 -11.01
C ALA A 22 -0.72 7.66 -10.19
N THR A 23 0.37 8.24 -9.69
CA THR A 23 0.37 9.52 -8.95
C THR A 23 -0.27 10.64 -9.78
N ARG A 24 0.19 10.81 -11.03
CA ARG A 24 -0.35 11.83 -11.94
C ARG A 24 -1.79 11.55 -12.32
N LYS A 25 -2.13 10.29 -12.58
CA LYS A 25 -3.49 9.86 -12.94
C LYS A 25 -4.47 10.13 -11.80
N ILE A 26 -4.10 9.83 -10.55
CA ILE A 26 -4.89 10.17 -9.36
C ILE A 26 -5.11 11.68 -9.29
N GLY A 27 -4.07 12.50 -9.46
CA GLY A 27 -4.21 13.96 -9.47
C GLY A 27 -5.22 14.45 -10.51
N TYR A 28 -5.19 13.87 -11.72
CA TYR A 28 -6.17 14.14 -12.77
C TYR A 28 -7.60 13.73 -12.38
N LEU A 29 -7.79 12.53 -11.83
CA LEU A 29 -9.10 12.04 -11.41
C LEU A 29 -9.68 12.89 -10.27
N LEU A 30 -8.86 13.32 -9.31
CA LEU A 30 -9.27 14.23 -8.24
C LEU A 30 -9.71 15.59 -8.77
N ALA A 31 -9.06 16.11 -9.82
CA ALA A 31 -9.46 17.34 -10.48
C ALA A 31 -10.82 17.18 -11.21
N GLU A 32 -11.04 16.02 -11.86
CA GLU A 32 -12.29 15.70 -12.51
C GLU A 32 -13.44 15.57 -11.49
N ILE A 33 -13.21 14.87 -10.37
CA ILE A 33 -14.18 14.78 -9.27
C ILE A 33 -14.52 16.17 -8.73
N ARG A 34 -13.54 17.06 -8.60
CA ARG A 34 -13.79 18.43 -8.11
C ARG A 34 -14.68 19.24 -9.06
N ARG A 35 -14.60 18.97 -10.36
CA ARG A 35 -15.30 19.67 -11.44
C ARG A 35 -16.72 19.14 -11.65
N SER A 36 -16.85 17.82 -11.69
CA SER A 36 -18.08 17.13 -12.11
C SER A 36 -18.86 16.54 -10.92
N GLY A 37 -18.23 16.44 -9.75
CA GLY A 37 -18.76 15.72 -8.59
C GLY A 37 -18.14 14.31 -8.45
N PRO A 38 -18.30 13.66 -7.28
CA PRO A 38 -17.70 12.36 -7.00
C PRO A 38 -18.53 11.21 -7.58
N GLU A 39 -18.43 11.02 -8.90
CA GLU A 39 -19.01 9.85 -9.56
C GLU A 39 -18.41 8.56 -8.99
N PRO A 40 -19.21 7.51 -8.72
CA PRO A 40 -18.74 6.27 -8.08
C PRO A 40 -17.52 5.65 -8.77
N GLU A 41 -17.53 5.62 -10.09
CA GLU A 41 -16.46 5.06 -10.93
C GLU A 41 -15.14 5.84 -10.78
N LEU A 42 -15.21 7.17 -10.60
CA LEU A 42 -14.01 7.99 -10.39
C LEU A 42 -13.44 7.79 -8.98
N VAL A 43 -14.32 7.69 -7.98
CA VAL A 43 -13.93 7.41 -6.59
C VAL A 43 -13.30 6.04 -6.48
N GLU A 44 -13.89 5.03 -7.11
CA GLU A 44 -13.37 3.67 -7.19
C GLU A 44 -12.00 3.64 -7.87
N ALA A 45 -11.85 4.28 -9.04
CA ALA A 45 -10.58 4.34 -9.74
C ALA A 45 -9.47 5.04 -8.93
N VAL A 46 -9.80 6.12 -8.21
CA VAL A 46 -8.83 6.77 -7.30
C VAL A 46 -8.45 5.83 -6.17
N THR A 47 -9.42 5.12 -5.58
CA THR A 47 -9.21 4.22 -4.45
C THR A 47 -8.34 3.03 -4.87
N GLU A 48 -8.65 2.39 -5.99
CA GLU A 48 -7.89 1.26 -6.54
C GLU A 48 -6.43 1.65 -6.84
N LEU A 49 -6.21 2.77 -7.54
CA LEU A 49 -4.85 3.25 -7.84
C LEU A 49 -4.09 3.60 -6.56
N SER A 50 -4.77 4.19 -5.58
CA SER A 50 -4.16 4.57 -4.31
C SER A 50 -3.70 3.35 -3.50
N LEU A 51 -4.54 2.30 -3.45
CA LEU A 51 -4.22 1.03 -2.78
C LEU A 51 -3.12 0.26 -3.51
N ARG A 52 -3.18 0.22 -4.84
CA ARG A 52 -2.21 -0.55 -5.63
C ARG A 52 -0.80 0.04 -5.58
N TYR A 53 -0.69 1.36 -5.52
CA TYR A 53 0.57 2.08 -5.63
C TYR A 53 1.01 2.79 -4.34
N GLY A 54 0.24 2.61 -3.26
CA GLY A 54 0.55 3.16 -1.94
C GLY A 54 0.62 4.68 -1.97
N ILE A 55 -0.41 5.30 -2.55
CA ILE A 55 -0.53 6.75 -2.71
C ILE A 55 -1.65 7.23 -1.78
N VAL A 56 -1.34 8.20 -0.93
CA VAL A 56 -2.31 8.72 0.04
C VAL A 56 -3.16 9.78 -0.64
N THR A 57 -4.48 9.60 -0.56
CA THR A 57 -5.47 10.52 -1.14
C THR A 57 -6.57 10.80 -0.13
N PRO A 58 -7.47 11.78 -0.36
CA PRO A 58 -8.63 11.98 0.52
C PRO A 58 -9.48 10.70 0.69
N TYR A 59 -9.56 9.87 -0.36
CA TYR A 59 -10.30 8.61 -0.37
C TYR A 59 -9.58 7.45 0.31
N THR A 60 -8.27 7.59 0.54
CA THR A 60 -7.41 6.59 1.19
C THR A 60 -6.65 7.19 2.37
N SER A 61 -7.14 8.28 2.96
CA SER A 61 -6.48 9.00 4.05
C SER A 61 -6.32 8.15 5.33
N TYR A 62 -7.08 7.06 5.42
CA TYR A 62 -6.96 6.03 6.47
C TYR A 62 -5.83 5.02 6.27
N LEU A 63 -5.05 5.13 5.19
CA LEU A 63 -3.83 4.32 5.00
C LEU A 63 -2.73 4.67 6.00
N VAL A 64 -2.84 5.81 6.70
CA VAL A 64 -1.95 6.16 7.81
C VAL A 64 -2.55 5.59 9.10
N LEU A 65 -2.28 4.31 9.35
CA LEU A 65 -2.69 3.64 10.58
C LEU A 65 -1.69 4.01 11.68
N GLU A 66 -2.16 4.62 12.77
CA GLU A 66 -1.33 4.69 13.98
C GLU A 66 -1.02 3.24 14.41
N PRO A 67 0.25 2.81 14.35
CA PRO A 67 0.58 1.46 14.77
C PRO A 67 0.16 1.28 16.22
N ASN A 68 -0.29 0.07 16.56
CA ASN A 68 -0.50 -0.25 17.95
C ASN A 68 0.84 -0.06 18.69
N VAL A 69 0.90 0.95 19.55
CA VAL A 69 2.12 1.34 20.27
C VAL A 69 2.56 0.28 21.29
N VAL A 70 1.69 -0.69 21.58
CA VAL A 70 2.02 -1.84 22.42
C VAL A 70 2.55 -2.97 21.54
N ALA A 71 3.86 -3.22 21.67
CA ALA A 71 4.51 -4.34 20.99
C ALA A 71 3.93 -5.68 21.45
N MET A 72 3.77 -6.59 20.50
CA MET A 72 3.09 -7.87 20.66
C MET A 72 4.06 -9.04 20.57
N PRO A 73 3.86 -10.15 21.31
CA PRO A 73 4.75 -11.31 21.18
C PRO A 73 4.70 -11.89 19.75
N ALA A 74 5.86 -12.27 19.20
CA ALA A 74 5.98 -12.92 17.90
C ALA A 74 5.29 -14.31 17.85
N GLY A 75 5.14 -14.88 16.65
CA GLY A 75 4.52 -16.20 16.45
C GLY A 75 3.03 -16.19 16.05
N ASP A 76 2.44 -17.38 15.86
CA ASP A 76 1.19 -17.63 15.09
C ASP A 76 -0.10 -16.97 15.57
N ALA A 77 -0.16 -16.52 16.83
CA ALA A 77 -1.37 -15.95 17.42
C ALA A 77 -1.84 -14.61 16.80
N MET A 78 -1.14 -14.11 15.77
CA MET A 78 -1.51 -12.88 15.06
C MET A 78 -2.44 -13.10 13.86
N ALA A 79 -2.51 -14.31 13.28
CA ALA A 79 -3.24 -14.55 12.01
C ALA A 79 -4.75 -14.23 12.08
N ASP A 80 -5.36 -14.36 13.27
CA ASP A 80 -6.79 -14.12 13.52
C ASP A 80 -7.15 -12.65 13.83
N ARG A 81 -6.19 -11.71 13.72
CA ARG A 81 -6.43 -10.31 14.07
C ARG A 81 -6.83 -9.44 12.89
N GLN A 82 -7.49 -8.33 13.24
CA GLN A 82 -7.97 -7.32 12.31
C GLN A 82 -6.78 -6.54 11.74
N PHE A 83 -6.19 -7.09 10.70
CA PHE A 83 -5.25 -6.39 9.84
C PHE A 83 -6.00 -5.40 8.94
N PHE A 84 -5.24 -4.65 8.15
CA PHE A 84 -5.74 -3.80 7.07
C PHE A 84 -6.90 -4.46 6.34
N ASP A 85 -7.99 -3.73 6.26
CA ASP A 85 -9.25 -4.16 5.69
C ASP A 85 -9.57 -3.22 4.53
N SER A 86 -9.35 -3.70 3.31
CA SER A 86 -9.60 -2.94 2.10
C SER A 86 -11.08 -2.53 2.00
N ALA A 87 -12.03 -3.33 2.52
CA ALA A 87 -13.45 -3.00 2.52
C ALA A 87 -13.73 -1.72 3.35
N ARG A 88 -13.06 -1.57 4.49
CA ARG A 88 -13.14 -0.33 5.30
C ARG A 88 -12.59 0.89 4.57
N VAL A 89 -11.57 0.72 3.73
CA VAL A 89 -11.06 1.82 2.90
C VAL A 89 -12.10 2.25 1.88
N TYR A 90 -12.80 1.32 1.23
CA TYR A 90 -13.89 1.66 0.30
C TYR A 90 -15.06 2.37 0.99
N GLU A 91 -15.49 1.90 2.17
CA GLU A 91 -16.54 2.56 2.96
C GLU A 91 -16.17 4.01 3.32
N ARG A 92 -14.91 4.22 3.74
CA ARG A 92 -14.36 5.55 4.02
C ARG A 92 -14.26 6.41 2.77
N GLY A 93 -13.84 5.85 1.64
CA GLY A 93 -13.80 6.54 0.36
C GLY A 93 -15.17 7.11 -0.01
N ALA A 94 -16.24 6.33 0.18
CA ALA A 94 -17.60 6.80 -0.05
C ALA A 94 -18.01 7.96 0.90
N GLN A 95 -17.57 7.95 2.16
CA GLN A 95 -17.79 9.07 3.09
C GLN A 95 -17.00 10.32 2.65
N ALA A 96 -15.72 10.15 2.32
CA ALA A 96 -14.85 11.23 1.83
C ALA A 96 -15.41 11.87 0.54
N ALA A 97 -16.10 11.09 -0.30
CA ALA A 97 -16.81 11.62 -1.47
C ALA A 97 -17.92 12.61 -1.07
N GLN A 98 -18.72 12.26 -0.07
CA GLN A 98 -19.79 13.14 0.42
C GLN A 98 -19.22 14.42 1.05
N GLU A 99 -18.15 14.30 1.82
CA GLU A 99 -17.46 15.45 2.42
C GLU A 99 -16.86 16.38 1.36
N MET A 100 -16.21 15.81 0.34
CA MET A 100 -15.67 16.55 -0.81
C MET A 100 -16.75 17.28 -1.59
N ALA A 101 -17.93 16.65 -1.78
CA ALA A 101 -19.06 17.29 -2.44
C ALA A 101 -19.64 18.46 -1.63
N ALA A 102 -19.61 18.37 -0.29
CA ALA A 102 -20.06 19.42 0.62
C ALA A 102 -18.99 20.50 0.88
N ALA A 103 -17.75 20.30 0.42
CA ALA A 103 -16.63 21.19 0.74
C ALA A 103 -16.78 22.57 0.06
N PRO A 104 -16.45 23.67 0.78
CA PRO A 104 -16.48 25.02 0.21
C PRO A 104 -15.61 25.17 -1.05
N ALA A 105 -16.07 25.98 -1.99
CA ALA A 105 -15.33 26.27 -3.23
C ALA A 105 -14.22 27.32 -3.08
N ALA A 106 -14.15 27.99 -1.93
CA ALA A 106 -13.18 29.04 -1.66
C ALA A 106 -12.72 28.99 -0.20
N GLY A 107 -11.64 29.73 0.10
CA GLY A 107 -11.02 29.78 1.41
C GLY A 107 -9.75 28.93 1.50
N GLU A 108 -9.11 28.96 2.67
CA GLU A 108 -7.81 28.31 2.93
C GLU A 108 -7.82 26.82 2.60
N ALA A 109 -8.86 26.09 3.05
CA ALA A 109 -9.00 24.67 2.77
C ALA A 109 -9.11 24.35 1.27
N ALA A 110 -9.81 25.20 0.50
CA ALA A 110 -9.94 25.02 -0.95
C ALA A 110 -8.60 25.25 -1.67
N VAL A 111 -7.80 26.21 -1.20
CA VAL A 111 -6.44 26.48 -1.71
C VAL A 111 -5.50 25.31 -1.40
N ALA A 112 -5.47 24.84 -0.16
CA ALA A 112 -4.66 23.69 0.25
C ALA A 112 -5.00 22.44 -0.55
N ALA A 113 -6.30 22.13 -0.71
CA ALA A 113 -6.74 21.01 -1.53
C ALA A 113 -6.35 21.18 -3.00
N SER A 114 -6.37 22.41 -3.54
CA SER A 114 -5.90 22.68 -4.90
C SER A 114 -4.41 22.41 -5.07
N GLN A 115 -3.60 22.89 -4.14
CA GLN A 115 -2.15 22.67 -4.15
C GLN A 115 -1.81 21.18 -4.06
N ALA A 116 -2.49 20.43 -3.18
CA ALA A 116 -2.29 18.99 -3.05
C ALA A 116 -2.61 18.23 -4.36
N ARG A 117 -3.71 18.59 -5.04
CA ARG A 117 -4.05 17.98 -6.34
C ARG A 117 -3.03 18.32 -7.43
N SER A 118 -2.63 19.59 -7.54
CA SER A 118 -1.62 20.02 -8.51
C SER A 118 -0.28 19.31 -8.29
N ALA A 119 0.13 19.14 -7.03
CA ALA A 119 1.35 18.43 -6.69
C ALA A 119 1.34 16.96 -7.17
N LEU A 120 0.18 16.29 -7.16
CA LEU A 120 0.04 14.94 -7.72
C LEU A 120 0.09 14.97 -9.25
N GLN A 121 -0.61 15.91 -9.90
CA GLN A 121 -0.68 16.03 -11.36
C GLN A 121 0.68 16.33 -11.99
N GLU A 122 1.47 17.17 -11.34
CA GLU A 122 2.75 17.68 -11.83
C GLU A 122 3.94 16.91 -11.23
N ALA A 123 3.70 15.85 -10.45
CA ALA A 123 4.75 15.08 -9.80
C ALA A 123 5.81 14.61 -10.80
N GLU A 124 7.09 14.89 -10.56
CA GLU A 124 8.22 14.35 -11.34
C GLU A 124 8.90 13.16 -10.65
N THR A 125 8.65 13.01 -9.35
CA THR A 125 9.16 11.93 -8.51
C THR A 125 8.04 11.43 -7.62
N VAL A 126 8.06 10.14 -7.28
CA VAL A 126 7.20 9.63 -6.22
C VAL A 126 7.93 9.72 -4.89
N ARG A 127 7.32 10.38 -3.90
CA ARG A 127 7.81 10.43 -2.52
C ARG A 127 6.97 9.49 -1.68
N GLU A 128 7.58 8.82 -0.71
CA GLU A 128 6.81 8.17 0.33
C GLU A 128 6.05 9.24 1.12
N GLN A 129 4.71 9.19 1.05
CA GLN A 129 3.83 10.20 1.64
C GLN A 129 3.48 9.88 3.09
N ALA A 130 3.63 8.61 3.49
CA ALA A 130 3.41 8.14 4.85
C ALA A 130 4.57 7.24 5.28
N GLU A 131 5.07 7.44 6.51
CA GLU A 131 6.19 6.65 7.05
C GLU A 131 5.85 5.16 7.17
N GLN A 132 4.56 4.86 7.36
CA GLN A 132 4.00 3.52 7.51
C GLN A 132 3.65 2.87 6.17
N MET A 133 3.99 3.48 5.03
CA MET A 133 3.72 2.94 3.70
C MET A 133 5.03 2.76 2.93
N ARG A 134 5.16 1.64 2.22
CA ARG A 134 6.29 1.35 1.35
C ARG A 134 5.78 0.79 0.03
N PHE A 135 6.34 1.26 -1.08
CA PHE A 135 6.16 0.58 -2.36
C PHE A 135 7.48 -0.06 -2.79
N VAL A 136 7.49 -1.39 -2.88
CA VAL A 136 8.70 -2.18 -3.13
C VAL A 136 8.38 -3.28 -4.13
N ALA A 137 9.19 -3.40 -5.18
CA ALA A 137 9.09 -4.43 -6.21
C ALA A 137 7.62 -4.65 -6.68
N GLY A 138 6.98 -3.56 -7.11
CA GLY A 138 5.64 -3.55 -7.68
C GLY A 138 4.47 -3.67 -6.70
N ARG A 139 4.72 -3.66 -5.38
CA ARG A 139 3.70 -3.87 -4.35
C ARG A 139 3.71 -2.81 -3.27
N SER A 140 2.56 -2.60 -2.67
CA SER A 140 2.38 -1.69 -1.54
C SER A 140 2.26 -2.46 -0.23
N PHE A 141 3.05 -2.05 0.76
CA PHE A 141 3.03 -2.60 2.12
C PHE A 141 2.69 -1.48 3.10
N ALA A 142 1.88 -1.82 4.10
CA ALA A 142 1.53 -0.96 5.21
C ALA A 142 2.08 -1.53 6.51
N MET A 143 2.70 -0.69 7.34
CA MET A 143 3.10 -1.03 8.70
C MET A 143 1.86 -1.02 9.59
N GLN A 144 1.57 -2.15 10.24
CA GLN A 144 0.32 -2.29 11.00
C GLN A 144 0.52 -2.47 12.50
N SER A 145 1.68 -2.96 12.92
CA SER A 145 1.92 -3.27 14.33
C SER A 145 3.39 -3.29 14.68
N LEU A 146 3.65 -3.31 15.98
CA LEU A 146 4.95 -3.58 16.55
C LEU A 146 4.94 -5.00 17.14
N VAL A 147 5.99 -5.75 16.86
CA VAL A 147 6.19 -7.12 17.32
C VAL A 147 7.43 -7.17 18.21
N GLN A 148 7.30 -7.71 19.40
CA GLN A 148 8.41 -8.02 20.29
C GLN A 148 8.93 -9.42 19.97
N ALA A 149 10.15 -9.47 19.46
CA ALA A 149 10.91 -10.68 19.21
C ALA A 149 11.34 -11.36 20.54
N PRO A 150 11.64 -12.67 20.54
CA PRO A 150 12.10 -13.40 21.73
C PRO A 150 13.34 -12.80 22.41
N ASP A 151 14.22 -12.18 21.64
CA ASP A 151 15.42 -11.49 22.14
C ASP A 151 15.14 -10.10 22.74
N GLY A 152 13.88 -9.66 22.72
CA GLY A 152 13.42 -8.37 23.22
C GLY A 152 13.46 -7.24 22.20
N GLN A 153 13.94 -7.47 20.97
CA GLN A 153 13.90 -6.47 19.90
C GLN A 153 12.44 -6.17 19.52
N VAL A 154 12.14 -4.89 19.25
CA VAL A 154 10.86 -4.48 18.66
C VAL A 154 11.04 -4.36 17.15
N LEU A 155 10.23 -5.11 16.42
CA LEU A 155 10.18 -5.19 14.97
C LEU A 155 8.87 -4.60 14.45
N GLU A 156 8.89 -4.09 13.24
CA GLU A 156 7.70 -3.57 12.55
C GLU A 156 7.04 -4.70 11.76
N LEU A 157 5.74 -4.91 11.95
CA LEU A 157 4.97 -5.80 11.09
C LEU A 157 4.53 -5.05 9.84
N TRP A 158 5.09 -5.45 8.70
CA TRP A 158 4.68 -4.97 7.38
C TRP A 158 3.70 -5.97 6.76
N VAL A 159 2.65 -5.45 6.12
CA VAL A 159 1.59 -6.28 5.51
C VAL A 159 1.30 -5.76 4.12
N ASP A 160 1.29 -6.66 3.14
CA ASP A 160 0.87 -6.38 1.77
C ASP A 160 -0.57 -5.86 1.75
N GLN A 161 -0.82 -4.74 1.08
CA GLN A 161 -2.17 -4.15 1.02
C GLN A 161 -3.19 -5.02 0.29
N ALA A 162 -2.74 -6.00 -0.51
CA ALA A 162 -3.60 -6.99 -1.12
C ALA A 162 -4.08 -8.06 -0.13
N TYR A 163 -3.46 -8.16 1.05
CA TYR A 163 -3.86 -9.14 2.05
C TYR A 163 -5.26 -8.84 2.58
N THR A 164 -6.12 -9.85 2.60
CA THR A 164 -7.44 -9.78 3.22
C THR A 164 -7.57 -10.84 4.32
N PRO A 165 -8.20 -10.53 5.46
CA PRO A 165 -8.51 -11.53 6.47
C PRO A 165 -9.28 -12.72 5.87
N GLY A 166 -8.80 -13.94 6.13
CA GLY A 166 -9.39 -15.18 5.60
C GLY A 166 -8.58 -15.85 4.49
N MET A 167 -7.57 -15.19 3.92
CA MET A 167 -6.60 -15.84 3.04
C MET A 167 -5.88 -16.99 3.77
N ARG A 168 -5.59 -18.09 3.05
CA ARG A 168 -4.82 -19.21 3.60
C ARG A 168 -3.39 -18.74 3.84
N THR A 169 -3.04 -18.56 5.11
CA THR A 169 -1.76 -17.99 5.51
C THR A 169 -0.83 -19.07 6.04
N THR A 170 0.31 -19.26 5.39
CA THR A 170 1.35 -20.20 5.83
C THR A 170 2.42 -19.44 6.60
N THR A 171 2.65 -19.81 7.86
CA THR A 171 3.73 -19.21 8.65
C THR A 171 5.07 -19.87 8.33
N ILE A 172 6.08 -19.05 8.13
CA ILE A 172 7.48 -19.42 7.89
C ILE A 172 8.35 -18.70 8.92
N GLU A 173 9.22 -19.46 9.57
CA GLU A 173 10.20 -18.92 10.52
C GLU A 173 11.28 -18.11 9.79
N PHE A 174 11.52 -16.89 10.26
CA PHE A 174 12.57 -16.02 9.75
C PHE A 174 13.95 -16.68 9.86
N GLY A 175 14.70 -16.70 8.75
CA GLY A 175 16.04 -17.29 8.70
C GLY A 175 16.08 -18.82 8.64
N SER A 176 14.93 -19.50 8.56
CA SER A 176 14.87 -20.94 8.29
C SER A 176 15.23 -21.29 6.83
N ASP A 177 15.49 -22.57 6.56
CA ASP A 177 15.68 -23.05 5.18
C ASP A 177 14.47 -22.74 4.29
N ALA A 178 13.25 -22.83 4.85
CA ALA A 178 12.02 -22.48 4.14
C ALA A 178 11.94 -20.98 3.82
N TYR A 179 12.43 -20.11 4.71
CA TYR A 179 12.55 -18.66 4.45
C TYR A 179 13.51 -18.37 3.29
N PHE A 180 14.68 -19.01 3.26
CA PHE A 180 15.63 -18.80 2.17
C PHE A 180 15.15 -19.37 0.84
N ALA A 181 14.36 -20.45 0.84
CA ALA A 181 13.73 -20.98 -0.36
C ALA A 181 12.76 -19.99 -1.02
N LEU A 182 12.22 -19.02 -0.28
CA LEU A 182 11.37 -17.96 -0.85
C LEU A 182 12.12 -17.05 -1.82
N LEU A 183 13.44 -16.94 -1.70
CA LEU A 183 14.26 -16.04 -2.54
C LEU A 183 14.33 -16.48 -4.01
N ASP A 184 13.92 -17.71 -4.32
CA ASP A 184 13.81 -18.19 -5.70
C ASP A 184 12.63 -17.53 -6.45
N GLU A 185 11.66 -16.94 -5.72
CA GLU A 185 10.52 -16.24 -6.30
C GLU A 185 10.86 -14.77 -6.64
N PRO A 186 10.55 -14.29 -7.87
CA PRO A 186 10.84 -12.91 -8.27
C PRO A 186 10.20 -11.86 -7.37
N GLY A 187 10.99 -10.86 -6.94
CA GLY A 187 10.55 -9.76 -6.08
C GLY A 187 10.51 -10.08 -4.59
N MET A 188 10.63 -11.36 -4.22
CA MET A 188 10.52 -11.79 -2.84
C MET A 188 11.69 -11.32 -1.97
N ALA A 189 12.91 -11.27 -2.52
CA ALA A 189 14.08 -10.78 -1.78
C ALA A 189 13.90 -9.32 -1.33
N GLU A 190 13.34 -8.48 -2.20
CA GLU A 190 13.06 -7.08 -1.92
C GLU A 190 11.93 -6.92 -0.88
N TRP A 191 10.88 -7.74 -0.94
CA TRP A 191 9.80 -7.73 0.04
C TRP A 191 10.26 -8.21 1.42
N LEU A 192 11.03 -9.30 1.48
CA LEU A 192 11.57 -9.85 2.73
C LEU A 192 12.58 -8.92 3.41
N ALA A 193 13.20 -8.02 2.66
CA ALA A 193 14.10 -7.00 3.21
C ALA A 193 13.39 -5.91 4.04
N LEU A 194 12.06 -5.83 3.97
CA LEU A 194 11.28 -4.85 4.75
C LEU A 194 11.39 -5.09 6.25
N SER A 195 11.22 -6.34 6.69
CA SER A 195 11.24 -6.71 8.11
C SER A 195 11.27 -8.23 8.28
N PRO A 196 11.84 -8.75 9.39
CA PRO A 196 11.65 -10.14 9.81
C PRO A 196 10.19 -10.50 10.18
N GLU A 197 9.31 -9.49 10.27
CA GLU A 197 7.87 -9.64 10.48
C GLU A 197 7.12 -9.09 9.25
N LEU A 198 6.62 -10.00 8.41
CA LEU A 198 6.00 -9.66 7.13
C LEU A 198 4.81 -10.57 6.84
N ILE A 199 3.74 -10.00 6.28
CA ILE A 199 2.69 -10.76 5.59
C ILE A 199 2.67 -10.35 4.12
N VAL A 200 2.80 -11.32 3.21
CA VAL A 200 2.82 -11.10 1.76
C VAL A 200 1.88 -12.07 1.04
N VAL A 201 1.13 -11.56 0.07
CA VAL A 201 0.19 -12.38 -0.73
C VAL A 201 0.96 -13.13 -1.82
N THR A 202 0.80 -14.44 -1.94
CA THR A 202 1.54 -15.26 -2.93
C THR A 202 0.64 -15.87 -4.00
N GLY A 203 -0.68 -15.82 -3.82
CA GLY A 203 -1.68 -16.30 -4.78
C GLY A 203 -3.02 -15.60 -4.58
N GLU A 204 -4.06 -16.06 -5.29
CA GLU A 204 -5.40 -15.45 -5.24
C GLU A 204 -5.99 -15.45 -3.82
N ASP A 205 -5.81 -16.56 -3.07
CA ASP A 205 -6.27 -16.73 -1.69
C ASP A 205 -5.15 -17.29 -0.77
N GLU A 206 -3.89 -17.04 -1.12
CA GLU A 206 -2.73 -17.57 -0.41
C GLU A 206 -1.81 -16.43 0.02
N ALA A 207 -1.35 -16.51 1.27
CA ALA A 207 -0.38 -15.58 1.83
C ALA A 207 0.69 -16.34 2.62
N ILE A 208 1.84 -15.71 2.75
CA ILE A 208 2.93 -16.16 3.61
C ILE A 208 3.07 -15.14 4.73
N ARG A 209 3.21 -15.66 5.96
CA ARG A 209 3.64 -14.87 7.10
C ARG A 209 5.06 -15.27 7.47
N VAL A 210 5.98 -14.32 7.43
CA VAL A 210 7.32 -14.46 7.99
C VAL A 210 7.29 -13.86 9.40
N THR A 211 7.79 -14.62 10.37
CA THR A 211 7.84 -14.19 11.77
C THR A 211 9.07 -14.79 12.45
N VAL A 212 9.61 -14.11 13.45
CA VAL A 212 10.59 -14.69 14.36
C VAL A 212 9.88 -15.63 15.34
N VAL A 213 10.51 -16.75 15.67
CA VAL A 213 10.00 -17.72 16.64
C VAL A 213 11.04 -17.94 17.74
N GLU A 214 10.60 -18.49 18.88
CA GLU A 214 11.48 -18.87 20.00
C GLU A 214 12.46 -20.00 19.65
#